data_AF-A0A2Z2YQJ3-F1
#
_entry.id   AF-A0A2Z2YQJ3-F1
#
_cell.length_a   1.000
_cell.length_b   1.000
_cell.length_c   1.000
_cell.angle_alpha   90.00
_cell.angle_beta   90.00
_cell.angle_gamma   90.00
#
_symmetry.space_group_name_H-M   'P 1'
#
loop_
_entity.id
_entity.type
_entity.pdbx_description
1 polymer ?
#
loop_
_entity_poly.entity_id
_entity_poly.type
_entity_poly.pdbx_seq_one_letter_code
_entity_poly.pdbx_strand_id
1 'polypeptide(L)'
;EASQAQAFTFLVRDQRLGANVGSAQGPTGLGKYLMRSPTGEVIFGGETMRFWDLRAPWLEPLRGPNGLDLSRLKKDIQPWQERRSAEYMTHAPLGSLNSVGGVATEINAVNYVSPRSWLATSHFVLGFFLFVGHLWHAGRARAAAAGFEKGIDRDFEPVLSMTPLN
;
A
#
# COMPACT_ATOMS: atom_id res chain seq x y z
N GLU A 1 3.53 4.19 5.02
CA GLU A 1 3.99 4.87 6.25
C GLU A 1 4.85 3.97 7.13
N ALA A 2 4.31 2.92 7.74
CA ALA A 2 5.05 2.00 8.63
C ALA A 2 6.38 1.46 8.05
N SER A 3 6.41 1.07 6.77
CA SER A 3 7.63 0.60 6.11
C SER A 3 8.74 1.67 6.03
N GLN A 4 8.38 2.92 5.72
CA GLN A 4 9.32 4.05 5.71
C GLN A 4 9.76 4.40 7.14
N ALA A 5 8.86 4.25 8.11
CA ALA A 5 9.14 4.43 9.53
C ALA A 5 10.21 3.44 10.02
N GLN A 6 10.15 2.16 9.61
CA GLN A 6 11.19 1.17 9.91
C GLN A 6 12.57 1.58 9.38
N ALA A 7 12.66 2.01 8.12
CA ALA A 7 13.91 2.46 7.53
C ALA A 7 14.48 3.68 8.28
N PHE A 8 13.62 4.63 8.63
CA PHE A 8 13.99 5.78 9.43
C PHE A 8 14.49 5.38 10.82
N THR A 9 13.78 4.53 11.56
CA THR A 9 14.16 4.08 12.90
C THR A 9 15.57 3.47 12.92
N PHE A 10 15.90 2.59 11.97
CA PHE A 10 17.23 2.00 11.89
C PHE A 10 18.30 2.97 11.39
N LEU A 11 17.96 3.90 10.47
CA LEU A 11 18.86 4.98 10.08
C LEU A 11 19.26 5.82 11.29
N VAL A 12 18.30 6.25 12.12
CA VAL A 12 18.60 7.03 13.34
C VAL A 12 19.47 6.24 14.30
N ARG A 13 19.11 4.98 14.57
CA ARG A 13 19.87 4.11 15.47
C ARG A 13 21.32 3.98 15.00
N ASP A 14 21.53 3.61 13.74
CA ASP A 14 22.86 3.31 13.22
C ASP A 14 23.70 4.58 13.06
N GLN A 15 23.09 5.72 12.71
CA GLN A 15 23.77 7.01 12.70
C GLN A 15 24.24 7.41 14.10
N ARG A 16 23.45 7.17 15.15
CA ARG A 16 23.87 7.40 16.55
C ARG A 16 25.00 6.48 17.00
N LEU A 17 25.10 5.29 16.41
CA LEU A 17 26.22 4.38 16.59
C LEU A 17 27.46 4.77 15.74
N GLY A 18 27.40 5.89 15.02
CA GLY A 18 28.52 6.43 14.24
C GLY A 18 28.52 6.03 12.76
N ALA A 19 27.46 5.40 12.24
CA ALA A 19 27.39 5.04 10.83
C ALA A 19 27.24 6.28 9.93
N ASN A 20 28.02 6.32 8.84
CA ASN A 20 27.85 7.30 7.78
C ASN A 20 26.71 6.89 6.83
N VAL A 21 25.47 7.20 7.20
CA VAL A 21 24.26 6.70 6.51
C VAL A 21 24.13 7.10 5.04
N GLY A 22 24.80 8.19 4.61
CA GLY A 22 24.82 8.65 3.21
C GLY A 22 25.82 7.92 2.31
N SER A 23 26.82 7.24 2.88
CA SER A 23 27.85 6.50 2.13
C SER A 23 27.90 5.00 2.47
N ALA A 24 26.99 4.54 3.33
CA ALA A 24 26.90 3.14 3.71
C ALA A 24 26.31 2.31 2.56
N GLN A 25 27.17 1.54 1.90
CA GLN A 25 26.76 0.60 0.86
C GLN A 25 26.10 -0.64 1.48
N GLY A 26 24.96 -1.06 0.92
CA GLY A 26 24.28 -2.30 1.26
C GLY A 26 24.80 -3.49 0.43
N PRO A 27 24.35 -4.72 0.74
CA PRO A 27 24.85 -5.93 0.10
C PRO A 27 24.67 -6.00 -1.42
N THR A 28 23.68 -5.29 -1.97
CA THR A 28 23.37 -5.27 -3.41
C THR A 28 24.14 -4.20 -4.18
N GLY A 29 25.00 -3.44 -3.50
CA GLY A 29 25.68 -2.28 -4.06
C GLY A 29 24.88 -0.97 -4.00
N LEU A 30 23.57 -1.02 -3.77
CA LEU A 30 22.74 0.14 -3.45
C LEU A 30 23.04 0.65 -2.04
N GLY A 31 22.69 1.90 -1.73
CA GLY A 31 22.85 2.41 -0.36
C GLY A 31 21.92 1.72 0.63
N LYS A 32 22.46 1.35 1.80
CA LYS A 32 21.74 0.60 2.83
C LYS A 32 20.58 1.41 3.41
N TYR A 33 20.80 2.70 3.66
CA TYR A 33 19.81 3.59 4.28
C TYR A 33 19.22 4.59 3.29
N LEU A 34 20.04 5.12 2.38
CA LEU A 34 19.64 6.12 1.40
C LEU A 34 20.03 5.68 0.00
N MET A 35 19.14 5.88 -0.97
CA MET A 35 19.38 5.60 -2.39
C MET A 35 18.64 6.62 -3.27
N ARG A 36 18.64 6.43 -4.59
CA ARG A 36 17.89 7.30 -5.51
C ARG A 36 16.63 6.62 -6.05
N SER A 37 15.56 7.39 -6.21
CA SER A 37 14.39 7.00 -7.00
C SER A 37 14.75 6.93 -8.50
N PRO A 38 13.86 6.39 -9.36
CA PRO A 38 14.07 6.40 -10.81
C PRO A 38 14.24 7.80 -11.42
N THR A 39 13.75 8.85 -10.74
CA THR A 39 13.84 10.25 -11.17
C THR A 39 14.92 11.04 -10.43
N GLY A 40 15.72 10.38 -9.58
CA GLY A 40 16.91 10.96 -8.95
C GLY A 40 16.69 11.56 -7.55
N GLU A 41 15.49 11.56 -6.99
CA GLU A 41 15.24 11.99 -5.61
C GLU A 41 15.93 11.06 -4.60
N VAL A 42 16.40 11.62 -3.49
CA VAL A 42 16.96 10.82 -2.38
C VAL A 42 15.81 10.21 -1.58
N ILE A 43 15.83 8.88 -1.43
CA ILE A 43 14.78 8.07 -0.81
C ILE A 43 15.40 7.09 0.19
N PHE A 44 14.58 6.49 1.06
CA PHE A 44 15.06 5.40 1.91
C PHE A 44 15.39 4.13 1.09
N GLY A 45 16.43 3.42 1.53
CA GLY A 45 16.91 2.18 0.93
C GLY A 45 16.12 0.93 1.32
N GLY A 46 16.57 -0.23 0.82
CA GLY A 46 15.91 -1.52 1.05
C GLY A 46 14.55 -1.64 0.35
N GLU A 47 13.72 -2.59 0.78
CA GLU A 47 12.42 -2.85 0.13
C GLU A 47 11.45 -1.67 0.20
N THR A 48 11.65 -0.74 1.14
CA THR A 48 10.82 0.45 1.25
C THR A 48 11.04 1.45 0.12
N MET A 49 12.00 1.19 -0.80
CA MET A 49 12.15 1.97 -2.03
C MET A 49 10.83 2.11 -2.80
N ARG A 50 9.95 1.09 -2.73
CA ARG A 50 8.62 1.10 -3.37
C ARG A 50 7.63 2.11 -2.78
N PHE A 51 7.94 2.70 -1.62
CA PHE A 51 7.07 3.60 -0.86
C PHE A 51 7.62 5.01 -0.75
N TRP A 52 8.55 5.39 -1.64
CA TRP A 52 9.20 6.70 -1.62
C TRP A 52 8.25 7.88 -1.81
N ASP A 53 7.11 7.65 -2.47
CA ASP A 53 6.02 8.61 -2.67
C ASP A 53 5.31 9.00 -1.35
N LEU A 54 5.57 8.31 -0.24
CA LEU A 54 4.99 8.64 1.06
C LEU A 54 5.32 10.08 1.45
N ARG A 55 4.28 10.87 1.70
CA ARG A 55 4.37 12.16 2.38
C ARG A 55 3.73 12.06 3.75
N ALA A 56 4.45 12.44 4.79
CA ALA A 56 3.99 12.29 6.17
C ALA A 56 4.55 13.39 7.08
N PRO A 57 3.73 14.00 7.97
CA PRO A 57 4.15 15.16 8.77
C PRO A 57 5.42 14.95 9.61
N TRP A 58 5.69 13.70 10.02
CA TRP A 58 6.89 13.37 10.79
C TRP A 58 8.16 13.23 9.94
N LEU A 59 8.01 13.10 8.62
CA LEU A 59 9.11 12.92 7.67
C LEU A 59 9.35 14.17 6.81
N GLU A 60 8.30 14.94 6.50
CA GLU A 60 8.39 16.15 5.67
C GLU A 60 9.47 17.16 6.10
N PRO A 61 9.73 17.42 7.40
CA PRO A 61 10.78 18.35 7.81
C PRO A 61 12.18 17.97 7.29
N LEU A 62 12.39 16.68 6.98
CA LEU A 62 13.68 16.14 6.53
C LEU A 62 13.78 16.07 4.99
N ARG A 63 12.75 16.51 4.27
CA ARG A 63 12.76 16.61 2.80
C ARG A 63 13.18 18.02 2.36
N GLY A 64 13.99 18.07 1.30
CA GLY A 64 14.36 19.25 0.53
C GLY A 64 13.92 19.13 -0.93
N PRO A 65 14.40 20.03 -1.82
CA PRO A 65 14.03 20.03 -3.24
C PRO A 65 14.36 18.73 -4.00
N ASN A 66 15.35 17.97 -3.53
CA ASN A 66 15.85 16.73 -4.17
C ASN A 66 15.50 15.46 -3.37
N GLY A 67 14.42 15.47 -2.59
CA GLY A 67 14.04 14.37 -1.70
C GLY A 67 14.61 14.50 -0.30
N LEU A 68 14.96 13.39 0.36
CA LEU A 68 15.51 13.39 1.72
C LEU A 68 16.87 14.13 1.78
N ASP A 69 16.97 15.11 2.67
CA ASP A 69 18.15 15.94 2.81
C ASP A 69 19.14 15.34 3.82
N LEU A 70 20.35 15.01 3.35
CA LEU A 70 21.39 14.39 4.19
C LEU A 70 21.87 15.30 5.33
N SER A 71 21.91 16.62 5.14
CA SER A 71 22.29 17.54 6.21
C SER A 71 21.23 17.55 7.31
N ARG A 72 19.95 17.59 6.93
CA ARG A 72 18.84 17.54 7.88
C ARG A 72 18.77 16.19 8.60
N LEU A 73 18.97 15.09 7.88
CA LEU A 73 19.03 13.76 8.49
C LEU A 73 20.16 13.63 9.52
N LYS A 74 21.28 14.34 9.33
CA LYS A 74 22.40 14.33 10.27
C LYS A 74 22.18 15.22 11.49
N LYS A 75 21.48 16.35 11.35
CA LYS A 75 21.48 17.43 12.36
C LYS A 75 20.12 17.72 12.97
N ASP A 76 19.04 17.47 12.25
CA ASP A 76 17.75 18.08 12.55
C ASP A 76 16.69 17.08 13.01
N ILE A 77 17.03 15.78 13.09
CA ILE A 77 16.13 14.74 13.59
C ILE A 77 15.78 15.02 15.06
N GLN A 78 14.49 15.16 15.33
CA GLN A 78 13.98 15.43 16.67
C GLN A 78 13.51 14.16 17.38
N PRO A 79 13.58 14.08 18.72
CA PRO A 79 13.09 12.93 19.48
C PRO A 79 11.62 12.58 19.24
N TRP A 80 10.77 13.56 18.87
CA TRP A 80 9.37 13.29 18.54
C TRP A 80 9.20 12.55 17.21
N GLN A 81 10.08 12.78 16.22
CA GLN A 81 10.09 12.04 14.95
C GLN A 81 10.53 10.60 15.19
N GLU A 82 11.52 10.41 16.06
CA GLU A 82 11.97 9.07 16.45
C GLU A 82 10.85 8.29 17.13
N ARG A 83 10.21 8.86 18.15
CA ARG A 83 9.05 8.24 18.82
C ARG A 83 7.96 7.91 17.82
N ARG A 84 7.65 8.84 16.92
CA ARG A 84 6.61 8.63 15.89
C ARG A 84 6.97 7.51 14.92
N SER A 85 8.22 7.45 14.49
CA SER A 85 8.68 6.41 13.57
C SER A 85 8.68 5.03 14.23
N ALA A 86 9.12 4.94 15.49
CA ALA A 86 9.10 3.70 16.25
C ALA A 86 7.67 3.20 16.43
N GLU A 87 6.75 4.09 16.81
CA GLU A 87 5.32 3.79 16.94
C GLU A 87 4.74 3.25 15.63
N TYR A 88 4.98 3.91 14.50
CA TYR A 88 4.44 3.46 13.22
C TYR A 88 5.12 2.22 12.66
N MET A 89 6.39 1.99 12.97
CA MET A 89 7.07 0.74 12.66
C MET A 89 6.41 -0.44 13.40
N THR A 90 6.14 -0.29 14.71
CA THR A 90 5.58 -1.37 15.54
C THR A 90 4.06 -1.55 15.37
N HIS A 91 3.37 -0.59 14.77
CA HIS A 91 1.94 -0.66 14.44
C HIS A 91 1.71 -0.71 12.92
N ALA A 92 2.57 -1.45 12.21
CA ALA A 92 2.35 -1.74 10.80
C ALA A 92 1.00 -2.45 10.60
N PRO A 93 0.26 -2.20 9.51
CA PRO A 93 -1.09 -2.75 9.30
C PRO A 93 -1.08 -4.22 8.86
N LEU A 94 -0.39 -5.07 9.62
CA LEU A 94 -0.29 -6.51 9.44
C LEU A 94 -0.82 -7.20 10.71
N GLY A 95 -1.62 -8.24 10.52
CA GLY A 95 -2.14 -9.08 11.59
C GLY A 95 -3.04 -10.19 11.04
N SER A 96 -3.33 -11.18 11.88
CA SER A 96 -4.19 -12.32 11.53
C SER A 96 -5.68 -12.00 11.68
N LEU A 97 -6.53 -12.88 11.14
CA LEU A 97 -8.00 -12.72 11.23
C LEU A 97 -8.51 -12.77 12.68
N ASN A 98 -7.85 -13.52 13.57
CA ASN A 98 -8.16 -13.59 15.00
C ASN A 98 -7.43 -12.50 15.82
N SER A 99 -6.98 -11.43 15.16
CA SER A 99 -6.38 -10.23 15.77
C SER A 99 -5.01 -10.41 16.42
N VAL A 100 -4.18 -11.35 15.96
CA VAL A 100 -2.76 -11.40 16.35
C VAL A 100 -1.99 -10.41 15.49
N GLY A 101 -1.42 -9.38 16.10
CA GLY A 101 -0.68 -8.33 15.40
C GLY A 101 0.73 -8.76 15.03
N GLY A 102 1.20 -8.32 13.86
CA GLY A 102 2.53 -8.64 13.35
C GLY A 102 2.51 -9.42 12.04
N VAL A 103 3.64 -10.04 11.71
CA VAL A 103 3.77 -10.87 10.51
C VAL A 103 3.03 -12.20 10.68
N ALA A 104 2.80 -12.94 9.59
CA ALA A 104 2.06 -14.20 9.62
C ALA A 104 2.71 -15.31 10.49
N THR A 105 4.02 -15.18 10.78
CA THR A 105 4.79 -16.09 11.63
C THR A 105 4.95 -15.58 13.06
N GLU A 106 4.27 -14.49 13.43
CA GLU A 106 4.34 -13.93 14.78
C GLU A 106 3.65 -14.84 15.79
N ILE A 107 4.21 -14.96 16.99
CA ILE A 107 3.59 -15.70 18.08
C ILE A 107 2.42 -14.91 18.70
N ASN A 108 1.52 -15.61 19.40
CA ASN A 108 0.45 -14.94 20.14
C ASN A 108 1.02 -14.07 21.28
N ALA A 109 0.88 -12.76 21.16
CA ALA A 109 1.27 -11.81 22.21
C ALA A 109 0.53 -10.47 22.11
N VAL A 110 0.42 -9.91 20.90
CA VAL A 110 -0.17 -8.58 20.67
C VAL A 110 -1.55 -8.73 20.02
N ASN A 111 -2.59 -8.23 20.69
CA ASN A 111 -3.94 -8.20 20.13
C ASN A 111 -4.13 -6.91 19.28
N TYR A 112 -3.88 -7.01 17.98
CA TYR A 112 -3.91 -5.87 17.07
C TYR A 112 -4.20 -6.27 15.62
N VAL A 113 -5.17 -5.59 15.00
CA VAL A 113 -5.28 -5.43 13.54
C VAL A 113 -5.62 -3.97 13.29
N SER A 114 -4.91 -3.35 12.35
CA SER A 114 -5.12 -1.95 12.04
C SER A 114 -6.55 -1.69 11.55
N PRO A 115 -7.21 -0.61 12.00
CA PRO A 115 -8.46 -0.14 11.39
C PRO A 115 -8.34 0.09 9.89
N ARG A 116 -7.15 0.44 9.39
CA ARG A 116 -6.89 0.56 7.94
C ARG A 116 -7.14 -0.76 7.21
N SER A 117 -6.68 -1.87 7.79
CA SER A 117 -6.87 -3.20 7.23
C SER A 117 -8.35 -3.59 7.26
N TRP A 118 -9.02 -3.45 8.41
CA TRP A 118 -10.45 -3.76 8.52
C TRP A 118 -11.32 -2.95 7.57
N LEU A 119 -11.09 -1.64 7.48
CA LEU A 119 -11.88 -0.77 6.62
C LEU A 119 -11.57 -1.05 5.15
N ALA A 120 -10.31 -1.20 4.75
CA ALA A 120 -9.96 -1.48 3.36
C ALA A 120 -10.54 -2.83 2.88
N THR A 121 -10.41 -3.90 3.66
CA THR A 121 -10.90 -5.23 3.27
C THR A 121 -12.42 -5.28 3.21
N SER A 122 -13.12 -4.71 4.22
CA SER A 122 -14.58 -4.66 4.22
C SER A 122 -15.13 -3.88 3.02
N HIS A 123 -14.57 -2.70 2.72
CA HIS A 123 -15.02 -1.89 1.59
C HIS A 123 -14.66 -2.50 0.24
N PHE A 124 -13.53 -3.20 0.12
CA PHE A 124 -13.20 -3.92 -1.11
C PHE A 124 -14.20 -5.05 -1.38
N VAL A 125 -14.52 -5.86 -0.36
CA VAL A 125 -15.53 -6.93 -0.48
C VAL A 125 -16.90 -6.37 -0.85
N LEU A 126 -17.35 -5.32 -0.16
CA LEU A 126 -18.61 -4.66 -0.48
C LEU A 126 -18.62 -4.07 -1.89
N GLY A 127 -17.55 -3.39 -2.29
CA GLY A 127 -17.40 -2.80 -3.62
C GLY A 127 -17.45 -3.85 -4.73
N PHE A 128 -16.81 -5.00 -4.52
CA PHE A 128 -16.88 -6.12 -5.46
C PHE A 128 -18.32 -6.64 -5.63
N PHE A 129 -19.05 -6.86 -4.54
CA PHE A 129 -20.43 -7.33 -4.63
C PHE A 129 -21.40 -6.29 -5.18
N LEU A 130 -21.14 -5.00 -4.96
CA LEU A 130 -21.89 -3.93 -5.64
C LEU A 130 -21.63 -3.93 -7.15
N PHE A 131 -20.40 -4.20 -7.59
CA PHE A 131 -20.09 -4.34 -9.01
C PHE A 131 -20.79 -5.56 -9.62
N VAL A 132 -20.78 -6.72 -8.95
CA VAL A 132 -21.53 -7.91 -9.39
C VAL A 132 -23.03 -7.62 -9.46
N GLY A 133 -23.59 -6.96 -8.44
CA GLY A 133 -24.99 -6.54 -8.41
C GLY A 133 -25.32 -5.56 -9.55
N HIS A 134 -24.41 -4.62 -9.84
CA HIS A 134 -24.56 -3.70 -10.98
C HIS A 134 -24.66 -4.46 -12.30
N LEU A 135 -23.72 -5.36 -12.59
CA LEU A 135 -23.74 -6.14 -13.84
C LEU A 135 -25.02 -6.96 -13.97
N TRP A 136 -25.41 -7.65 -12.90
CA TRP A 136 -26.63 -8.45 -12.87
C TRP A 136 -27.88 -7.61 -13.14
N HIS A 137 -28.06 -6.52 -12.40
CA HIS A 137 -29.25 -5.69 -12.52
C HIS A 137 -29.27 -4.85 -13.79
N ALA A 138 -28.13 -4.36 -14.27
CA ALA A 138 -28.04 -3.63 -15.53
C ALA A 138 -28.39 -4.54 -16.73
N GLY A 139 -27.82 -5.75 -16.76
CA GLY A 139 -28.13 -6.74 -17.79
C GLY A 139 -29.61 -7.14 -17.77
N ARG A 140 -30.15 -7.46 -16.58
CA ARG A 140 -31.57 -7.81 -16.42
C ARG A 140 -32.50 -6.66 -16.79
N ALA A 141 -32.19 -5.42 -16.40
CA ALA A 141 -33.00 -4.25 -16.73
C ALA A 141 -33.06 -4.01 -18.23
N ARG A 142 -31.92 -4.17 -18.94
CA ARG A 142 -31.87 -4.09 -20.40
C ARG A 142 -32.69 -5.20 -21.07
N ALA A 143 -32.51 -6.45 -20.65
CA ALA A 143 -33.27 -7.58 -21.17
C ALA A 143 -34.79 -7.42 -20.95
N ALA A 144 -35.18 -6.90 -19.77
CA ALA A 144 -36.60 -6.69 -19.44
C ALA A 144 -37.20 -5.54 -20.24
N ALA A 145 -36.46 -4.45 -20.42
CA ALA A 145 -36.89 -3.33 -21.26
C ALA A 145 -37.05 -3.74 -22.74
N ALA A 146 -36.26 -4.71 -23.20
CA ALA A 146 -36.35 -5.27 -24.55
C ALA A 146 -37.26 -6.52 -24.66
N GLY A 147 -37.86 -6.98 -23.55
CA GLY A 147 -38.90 -8.02 -23.53
C GLY A 147 -38.42 -9.47 -23.60
N PHE A 148 -37.14 -9.77 -23.38
CA PHE A 148 -36.58 -11.13 -23.47
C PHE A 148 -35.93 -11.64 -22.17
N GLU A 149 -36.16 -10.97 -21.04
CA GLU A 149 -35.58 -11.38 -19.74
C GLU A 149 -36.08 -12.73 -19.24
N LYS A 150 -37.22 -13.20 -19.76
CA LYS A 150 -37.84 -14.49 -19.40
C LYS A 150 -37.49 -15.62 -20.36
N GLY A 151 -36.66 -15.36 -21.37
CA GLY A 151 -36.27 -16.33 -22.40
C GLY A 151 -36.57 -15.84 -23.80
N ILE A 152 -36.18 -16.66 -24.77
CA ILE A 152 -36.37 -16.40 -26.21
C ILE A 152 -37.74 -16.92 -26.64
N ASP A 153 -38.44 -16.16 -27.47
CA ASP A 153 -39.66 -16.61 -28.12
C ASP A 153 -39.33 -17.70 -29.16
N ARG A 154 -39.98 -18.86 -29.05
CA ARG A 154 -39.74 -19.99 -29.95
C ARG A 154 -40.25 -19.74 -31.36
N ASP A 155 -41.25 -18.88 -31.52
CA ASP A 155 -41.81 -18.55 -32.83
C ASP A 155 -41.05 -17.40 -33.51
N PHE A 156 -40.29 -16.61 -32.75
CA PHE A 156 -39.55 -15.43 -33.21
C PHE A 156 -38.09 -15.42 -32.71
N GLU A 157 -37.39 -16.55 -32.80
CA GLU A 157 -35.99 -16.66 -32.39
C GLU A 157 -35.07 -15.76 -33.27
N PRO A 158 -34.42 -14.71 -32.73
CA PRO A 158 -33.76 -13.70 -33.56
C PRO A 158 -32.64 -14.23 -34.44
N VAL A 159 -31.86 -15.19 -33.93
CA VAL A 159 -30.68 -15.74 -34.63
C VAL A 159 -31.07 -16.47 -35.92
N LEU A 160 -32.27 -17.05 -36.01
CA LEU A 160 -32.74 -17.75 -37.22
C LEU A 160 -32.98 -16.81 -38.42
N SER A 161 -33.07 -15.50 -38.18
CA SER A 161 -33.26 -14.49 -39.22
C SER A 161 -31.95 -13.80 -39.67
N MET A 162 -30.83 -14.14 -39.05
CA MET A 162 -29.52 -13.54 -39.34
C MET A 162 -28.75 -14.35 -40.38
N THR A 163 -27.87 -13.68 -41.13
CA THR A 163 -26.95 -14.35 -42.05
C THR A 163 -26.01 -15.28 -41.27
N PRO A 164 -25.76 -16.51 -41.75
CA PRO A 164 -24.73 -17.38 -41.18
C PRO A 164 -23.38 -16.67 -41.13
N LEU A 165 -22.61 -16.92 -40.08
CA LEU A 165 -21.29 -16.30 -39.91
C LEU A 165 -20.25 -16.81 -40.91
N ASN A 166 -20.54 -17.91 -41.63
CA ASN A 166 -19.65 -18.57 -42.59
C ASN A 166 -20.33 -18.71 -43.95
#